data_AF-A0A7W0UVQ4-F1
#
_entry.id   AF-A0A7W0UVQ4-F1
#
_cell.length_a   1.000
_cell.length_b   1.000
_cell.length_c   1.000
_cell.angle_alpha   90.00
_cell.angle_beta   90.00
_cell.angle_gamma   90.00
#
_symmetry.space_group_name_H-M   'P 1'
#
loop_
_entity.id
_entity.type
_entity.pdbx_description
1 polymer ?
#
loop_
_entity_poly.entity_id
_entity_poly.type
_entity_poly.pdbx_seq_one_letter_code
_entity_poly.pdbx_strand_id
1 'polypeptide(L)' 'TDWVRDTMAQIINTRYNDKKLTIFTTNYLDVRRKPTDETLEDRIGVRMRSRLYEMCKKVEIDGEDFRKRFERRPFDTQRI' A
#
# COMPACT_ATOMS: atom_id res chain seq x y z
N THR A 1 -3.37 16.50 -2.26
CA THR A 1 -4.03 17.29 -3.30
C THR A 1 -5.15 16.45 -3.90
N ASP A 2 -6.30 17.04 -4.15
CA ASP A 2 -7.50 16.33 -4.61
C ASP A 2 -7.24 15.53 -5.91
N TRP A 3 -6.38 16.06 -6.79
CA TRP A 3 -6.00 15.40 -8.04
C TRP A 3 -5.36 14.00 -7.88
N VAL A 4 -4.62 13.74 -6.79
CA VAL A 4 -4.01 12.41 -6.56
C VAL A 4 -5.11 11.39 -6.26
N ARG A 5 -6.13 11.81 -5.51
CA ARG A 5 -7.29 10.96 -5.19
C ARG A 5 -8.09 10.70 -6.45
N ASP A 6 -8.24 11.68 -7.34
CA ASP A 6 -8.94 11.50 -8.61
C ASP A 6 -8.24 10.48 -9.52
N THR A 7 -6.91 10.55 -9.61
CA THR A 7 -6.13 9.59 -10.42
C THR A 7 -6.19 8.18 -9.85
N MET A 8 -6.00 8.02 -8.53
CA MET A 8 -6.16 6.72 -7.87
C MET A 8 -7.57 6.17 -8.06
N ALA A 9 -8.58 7.01 -7.92
CA ALA A 9 -9.96 6.63 -8.12
C ALA A 9 -10.19 6.17 -9.56
N GLN A 10 -9.67 6.89 -10.57
CA GLN A 10 -9.77 6.48 -11.97
C GLN A 10 -9.13 5.10 -12.19
N ILE A 11 -7.89 4.90 -11.73
CA ILE A 11 -7.17 3.64 -11.92
C ILE A 11 -7.92 2.48 -11.25
N ILE A 12 -8.32 2.62 -9.99
CA ILE A 12 -9.04 1.58 -9.26
C ILE A 12 -10.40 1.30 -9.92
N ASN A 13 -11.16 2.35 -10.30
CA ASN A 13 -12.42 2.21 -11.03
C ASN A 13 -12.26 1.38 -12.30
N THR A 14 -11.35 1.78 -13.19
CA THR A 14 -11.19 1.15 -14.49
C THR A 14 -10.75 -0.30 -14.35
N ARG A 15 -9.80 -0.58 -13.45
CA ARG A 15 -9.28 -1.95 -13.26
C ARG A 15 -10.31 -2.87 -12.62
N TYR A 16 -11.12 -2.36 -11.70
CA TYR A 16 -12.23 -3.09 -11.11
C TYR A 16 -13.29 -3.45 -12.17
N ASN A 17 -13.74 -2.47 -12.95
CA ASN A 17 -14.75 -2.69 -13.99
C ASN A 17 -14.27 -3.67 -15.07
N ASP A 18 -13.00 -3.57 -15.48
CA ASP A 18 -12.39 -4.43 -16.49
C ASP A 18 -11.91 -5.78 -15.93
N LYS A 19 -12.09 -6.04 -14.61
CA LYS A 19 -11.60 -7.24 -13.90
C LYS A 19 -10.11 -7.54 -14.14
N LYS A 20 -9.29 -6.50 -14.20
CA LYS A 20 -7.85 -6.63 -14.46
C LYS A 20 -7.09 -7.02 -13.19
N LEU A 21 -6.20 -8.02 -13.30
CA LEU A 21 -5.31 -8.45 -12.22
C LEU A 21 -4.52 -7.26 -11.68
N THR A 22 -4.60 -6.99 -10.38
CA THR A 22 -3.96 -5.81 -9.79
C THR A 22 -3.31 -6.16 -8.46
N ILE A 23 -2.10 -5.63 -8.25
CA ILE A 23 -1.38 -5.73 -6.98
C ILE A 23 -1.17 -4.31 -6.47
N PHE A 24 -1.52 -4.08 -5.20
CA PHE A 24 -1.28 -2.84 -4.48
C PHE A 24 -0.49 -3.12 -3.22
N THR A 25 0.35 -2.17 -2.82
CA THR A 25 1.06 -2.16 -1.54
C THR A 25 0.73 -0.87 -0.81
N THR A 26 0.49 -0.95 0.49
CA THR A 26 0.16 0.20 1.33
C THR A 26 0.71 -0.01 2.74
N ASN A 27 1.14 1.09 3.38
CA ASN A 27 1.49 1.10 4.80
C ASN A 27 0.30 1.47 5.70
N TYR A 28 -0.87 1.73 5.11
CA TYR A 28 -2.11 1.99 5.84
C TYR A 28 -2.88 0.69 6.01
N LEU A 29 -3.17 0.35 7.27
CA LEU A 29 -3.96 -0.82 7.64
C LEU A 29 -5.46 -0.50 7.59
N ASP A 30 -6.30 -1.55 7.64
CA ASP A 30 -7.75 -1.39 7.83
C ASP A 30 -8.14 -1.17 9.29
N VAL A 31 -7.19 -1.35 10.20
CA VAL A 31 -7.38 -1.22 11.64
C VAL A 31 -6.48 -0.11 12.16
N ARG A 32 -7.00 0.70 13.08
CA ARG A 32 -6.24 1.72 13.78
C ARG A 32 -5.48 1.06 14.93
N ARG A 33 -4.15 1.11 14.92
CA ARG A 33 -3.33 0.61 16.05
C ARG A 33 -3.19 1.67 17.14
N LYS A 34 -3.19 2.94 16.75
CA LYS A 34 -3.25 4.11 17.63
C LYS A 34 -4.41 5.02 17.22
N PRO A 35 -4.95 5.84 18.13
CA PRO A 35 -6.04 6.78 17.81
C PRO A 35 -5.69 7.76 16.68
N THR A 36 -4.40 8.09 16.54
CA THR A 36 -3.87 8.99 15.52
C THR A 36 -3.67 8.34 14.16
N ASP A 37 -3.79 7.02 14.05
CA ASP A 37 -3.55 6.33 12.79
C ASP A 37 -4.71 6.55 11.83
N GLU A 38 -4.39 6.88 10.58
CA GLU A 38 -5.32 6.83 9.46
C GLU A 38 -5.39 5.40 8.92
N THR A 39 -6.59 4.93 8.60
CA THR A 39 -6.79 3.68 7.89
C THR A 39 -6.62 3.84 6.39
N LEU A 40 -6.52 2.73 5.65
CA LEU A 40 -6.58 2.77 4.19
C LEU A 40 -7.86 3.45 3.71
N GLU A 41 -9.00 3.15 4.35
CA GLU A 41 -10.29 3.76 4.03
C GLU A 41 -10.29 5.28 4.21
N ASP A 42 -9.70 5.79 5.29
CA ASP A 42 -9.59 7.23 5.53
C ASP A 42 -8.81 7.94 4.39
N ARG A 43 -7.85 7.24 3.78
CA ARG A 43 -6.98 7.79 2.74
C ARG A 43 -7.63 7.79 1.35
N ILE A 44 -8.29 6.69 0.97
CA ILE A 44 -8.81 6.47 -0.40
C ILE A 44 -10.34 6.54 -0.51
N GLY A 45 -11.04 6.59 0.62
CA GLY A 45 -12.50 6.60 0.73
C GLY A 45 -13.14 5.21 0.65
N VAL A 46 -14.30 5.09 1.30
CA VAL A 46 -15.12 3.87 1.43
C VAL A 46 -15.34 3.17 0.10
N ARG A 47 -15.68 3.92 -0.96
CA ARG A 47 -15.98 3.36 -2.28
C ARG A 47 -14.78 2.66 -2.91
N MET A 48 -13.60 3.25 -2.85
CA MET A 48 -12.40 2.62 -3.42
C MET A 48 -11.98 1.44 -2.56
N ARG A 49 -12.07 1.57 -1.23
CA ARG A 49 -11.73 0.50 -0.30
C ARG A 49 -12.61 -0.75 -0.52
N SER A 50 -13.91 -0.56 -0.72
CA SER A 50 -14.85 -1.65 -1.00
C SER A 50 -14.50 -2.40 -2.29
N ARG A 51 -14.10 -1.69 -3.35
CA ARG A 51 -13.69 -2.35 -4.61
C ARG A 51 -12.43 -3.16 -4.45
N LEU A 52 -11.43 -2.62 -3.75
CA LEU A 52 -10.21 -3.36 -3.44
C LEU A 52 -10.51 -4.58 -2.56
N TYR A 53 -11.47 -4.49 -1.63
CA TYR A 53 -11.90 -5.62 -0.81
C TYR A 53 -12.47 -6.76 -1.66
N GLU A 54 -13.28 -6.43 -2.65
CA GLU A 54 -13.89 -7.41 -3.54
C GLU A 54 -12.88 -8.01 -4.52
N MET A 55 -12.03 -7.19 -5.15
CA MET A 55 -11.17 -7.63 -6.25
C MET A 55 -9.77 -8.11 -5.81
N CYS A 56 -9.32 -7.80 -4.60
CA CYS A 56 -7.98 -8.15 -4.11
C CYS A 56 -8.06 -8.98 -2.82
N LYS A 57 -7.12 -9.93 -2.69
CA LYS A 57 -6.89 -10.64 -1.42
C LYS A 57 -5.92 -9.84 -0.54
N LYS A 58 -6.34 -9.52 0.69
CA LYS A 58 -5.46 -8.87 1.68
C LYS A 58 -4.38 -9.85 2.16
N VAL A 59 -3.13 -9.42 2.12
CA VAL A 59 -1.97 -10.13 2.71
C VAL A 59 -1.27 -9.15 3.63
N GLU A 60 -1.26 -9.43 4.93
CA GLU A 60 -0.55 -8.61 5.91
C GLU A 60 0.93 -8.99 5.95
N ILE A 61 1.79 -7.99 5.89
CA ILE A 61 3.24 -8.14 5.95
C ILE A 61 3.72 -7.38 7.18
N ASP A 62 4.46 -8.06 8.05
CA ASP A 62 5.08 -7.49 9.25
C ASP A 62 6.58 -7.81 9.28
N GLY A 63 7.37 -6.93 9.90
CA GLY A 63 8.82 -7.08 9.98
C GLY A 63 9.58 -5.77 10.11
N GLU A 64 10.88 -5.89 10.38
CA GLU A 64 11.79 -4.74 10.49
C GLU A 64 12.04 -4.07 9.14
N ASP A 65 12.34 -2.76 9.14
CA ASP A 65 12.73 -2.05 7.92
C ASP A 65 14.07 -2.59 7.39
N PHE A 66 13.98 -3.38 6.32
CA PHE A 66 15.12 -4.02 5.69
C PHE A 66 16.17 -3.03 5.18
N ARG A 67 15.78 -1.80 4.81
CA ARG A 67 16.73 -0.77 4.34
C ARG A 67 17.71 -0.37 5.44
N LYS A 68 17.25 -0.31 6.69
CA LYS A 68 18.08 0.01 7.87
C LYS A 68 19.06 -1.10 8.22
N ARG A 69 18.83 -2.34 7.75
CA ARG A 69 19.74 -3.47 7.98
C ARG A 69 21.00 -3.40 7.11
N PHE A 70 20.98 -2.71 5.96
CA PHE A 70 22.14 -2.60 5.06
C PHE A 70 23.12 -1.50 5.43
N GLU A 71 22.67 -0.39 6.05
CA GLU A 71 23.57 0.68 6.51
C GLU A 71 24.58 0.20 7.58
N ARG A 72 24.37 -1.01 8.15
CA ARG A 72 25.27 -1.63 9.13
C ARG A 72 26.31 -2.58 8.53
N ARG A 73 26.34 -2.78 7.21
CA ARG A 73 27.44 -3.51 6.57
C ARG A 73 28.42 -2.47 6.00
N PRO A 74 29.63 -2.30 6.57
CA PRO A 74 30.65 -1.56 5.85
C PRO A 74 30.82 -2.22 4.48
N PHE A 75 30.86 -1.41 3.42
CA PHE A 75 31.10 -1.88 2.06
C PHE A 75 32.36 -2.74 2.07
N ASP A 76 32.19 -4.06 1.85
CA ASP A 76 33.30 -5.00 1.73
C ASP A 76 34.19 -4.53 0.57
N THR A 77 35.30 -3.90 0.94
CA THR A 77 36.40 -3.58 0.04
C THR A 77 37.23 -4.84 -0.12
N GLN A 78 36.76 -5.81 -0.90
CA GLN A 78 37.61 -6.79 -1.61
C GLN A 78 36.78 -7.75 -2.45
N ARG A 79 36.94 -7.65 -3.78
CA ARG A 79 37.22 -8.74 -4.71
C ARG A 79 37.27 -8.19 -6.14
N ILE A 80 38.46 -7.73 -6.54
CA ILE A 80 39.02 -7.99 -7.87
C ILE A 80 40.18 -8.95 -7.62
#